data_AF-A0A438AD89-F1
#
_entry.id   AF-A0A438AD89-F1
#
_cell.length_a   1.000
_cell.length_b   1.000
_cell.length_c   1.000
_cell.angle_alpha   90.00
_cell.angle_beta   90.00
_cell.angle_gamma   90.00
#
_symmetry.space_group_name_H-M   'P 1'
#
loop_
_entity.id
_entity.type
_entity.pdbx_description
1 polymer ?
#
loop_
_entity_poly.entity_id
_entity_poly.type
_entity_poly.pdbx_seq_one_letter_code
_entity_poly.pdbx_strand_id
1 'polypeptide(L)' 'MAEEWILDVLADLRAYAGEHDLPALAAHLDRVSRVAERELVLKAGECAIGAHEYDSGIRYRPDGSAG' A
#
# COMPACT_ATOMS: atom_id res chain seq x y z
N MET A 1 -1.51 -7.35 -3.98
CA MET A 1 -1.31 -7.54 -2.53
C MET A 1 -1.13 -6.15 -1.96
N ALA A 2 -2.16 -5.66 -1.28
CA ALA A 2 -2.22 -4.26 -0.86
C ALA A 2 -1.08 -3.96 0.11
N GLU A 3 -0.75 -2.67 0.27
CA GLU A 3 0.33 -2.19 1.14
C GLU A 3 0.10 -2.48 2.64
N GLU A 4 -0.80 -3.40 2.98
CA GLU A 4 -1.11 -3.87 4.34
C GLU A 4 0.13 -4.40 5.09
N TRP A 5 1.12 -4.92 4.36
CA TRP A 5 2.41 -5.37 4.93
C TRP A 5 3.13 -4.27 5.73
N ILE A 6 2.86 -2.99 5.46
CA ILE A 6 3.49 -1.89 6.19
C ILE A 6 3.04 -1.86 7.65
N LEU A 7 1.81 -2.29 7.95
CA LEU A 7 1.30 -2.30 9.32
C LEU A 7 2.02 -3.34 10.17
N ASP A 8 2.32 -4.50 9.59
CA ASP A 8 3.10 -5.55 10.24
C ASP A 8 4.52 -5.03 10.56
N VAL A 9 5.19 -4.38 9.61
CA VAL A 9 6.53 -3.80 9.83
C VAL A 9 6.51 -2.71 10.90
N LEU A 10 5.49 -1.85 10.91
CA LEU A 10 5.37 -0.80 11.94
C LEU A 10 5.10 -1.40 13.33
N ALA A 11 4.36 -2.50 13.42
CA ALA A 11 4.15 -3.23 14.66
C ALA A 11 5.46 -3.85 15.18
N ASP A 12 6.23 -4.50 14.31
CA ASP A 12 7.53 -5.09 14.64
C ASP A 12 8.52 -4.02 15.14
N LEU A 13 8.60 -2.89 14.44
CA LEU A 13 9.46 -1.77 14.86
C LEU A 13 9.03 -1.17 16.20
N ARG A 14 7.73 -1.16 16.49
CA ARG A 14 7.20 -0.66 17.77
C ARG A 14 7.52 -1.61 18.91
N ALA A 15 7.44 -2.91 18.68
CA ALA A 15 7.87 -3.94 19.63
C ALA A 15 9.37 -3.78 19.92
N TYR A 16 10.20 -3.68 18.88
CA TYR A 16 11.63 -3.41 18.99
C TYR A 16 11.91 -2.14 19.82
N ALA A 17 11.21 -1.03 19.53
CA ALA A 17 11.36 0.20 20.29
C ALA A 17 10.98 0.06 21.77
N GLY A 18 9.99 -0.79 22.08
CA GLY A 18 9.60 -1.13 23.45
C GLY A 18 10.65 -1.96 24.18
N GLU A 19 11.20 -2.98 23.52
CA GLU A 19 12.25 -3.86 24.08
C GLU A 19 13.57 -3.12 24.34
N HIS A 20 13.86 -2.10 23.53
CA HIS A 20 15.12 -1.33 23.60
C HIS A 20 15.02 0.00 24.36
N ASP A 21 13.92 0.25 25.08
CA ASP A 21 13.70 1.48 25.85
C ASP A 21 13.83 2.76 25.00
N LEU A 22 13.22 2.74 23.80
CA LEU A 22 13.21 3.87 22.84
C LEU A 22 11.81 4.52 22.80
N PRO A 23 11.37 5.23 23.86
CA PRO A 23 9.99 5.70 23.99
C PRO A 23 9.61 6.74 22.94
N ALA A 24 10.55 7.59 22.52
CA ALA A 24 10.32 8.56 21.46
C ALA A 24 10.05 7.89 20.10
N LEU A 25 10.76 6.79 19.82
CA LEU A 25 10.58 6.01 18.61
C LEU A 25 9.24 5.26 18.64
N ALA A 26 8.91 4.60 19.76
CA ALA A 26 7.62 3.93 19.92
C ALA A 26 6.43 4.89 19.75
N ALA A 27 6.52 6.10 20.32
CA ALA A 27 5.51 7.14 20.16
C ALA A 27 5.41 7.68 18.73
N HIS A 28 6.53 7.75 18.00
CA HIS A 28 6.53 8.11 16.59
C HIS A 28 5.87 7.02 15.74
N LEU A 29 6.21 5.75 15.97
CA LEU A 29 5.66 4.61 15.26
C LEU A 29 4.14 4.44 15.48
N ASP A 30 3.63 4.76 16.67
CA ASP A 30 2.18 4.80 16.95
C ASP A 30 1.47 5.82 16.04
N ARG A 31 2.05 7.02 15.90
CA ARG A 31 1.51 8.05 14.99
C ARG A 31 1.57 7.63 13.53
N VAL A 32 2.68 7.04 13.10
CA VAL A 32 2.87 6.58 11.72
C VAL A 32 1.88 5.46 11.38
N SER A 33 1.65 4.52 12.30
CA SER A 33 0.67 3.43 12.14
C SER A 33 -0.73 4.00 11.86
N ARG A 34 -1.17 4.99 12.66
CA ARG A 34 -2.48 5.65 12.46
C ARG A 34 -2.63 6.38 11.14
N VAL A 35 -1.52 6.89 10.58
CA VAL A 35 -1.53 7.52 9.25
C VAL A 35 -1.63 6.43 8.20
N ALA A 36 -0.80 5.40 8.27
CA ALA A 36 -0.82 4.27 7.35
C ALA A 36 -2.20 3.58 7.30
N GLU A 37 -2.83 3.34 8.45
CA GLU A 37 -4.19 2.78 8.52
C GLU A 37 -5.21 3.65 7.77
N ARG A 38 -5.14 4.98 7.90
CA ARG A 38 -6.04 5.90 7.17
C ARG A 38 -5.79 5.86 5.67
N GLU A 39 -4.54 5.92 5.25
CA GLU A 39 -4.15 5.88 3.83
C GLU A 39 -4.59 4.56 3.18
N LEU A 40 -4.44 3.43 3.88
CA LEU A 40 -4.90 2.12 3.39
C LEU A 40 -6.42 2.06 3.24
N VAL A 41 -7.18 2.60 4.20
CA VAL A 41 -8.65 2.70 4.09
C VAL A 41 -9.07 3.61 2.94
N LEU A 42 -8.41 4.77 2.79
CA LEU A 42 -8.67 5.68 1.67
C LEU A 42 -8.39 5.00 0.33
N LYS A 43 -7.26 4.32 0.20
CA LYS A 43 -6.87 3.59 -1.02
C LYS A 43 -7.81 2.43 -1.34
N ALA A 44 -8.31 1.73 -0.32
CA ALA A 44 -9.37 0.74 -0.49
C ALA A 44 -10.69 1.37 -0.96
N GLY A 45 -11.02 2.57 -0.47
CA GLY A 45 -12.18 3.36 -0.92
C GLY A 45 -12.01 3.93 -2.33
N GLU A 46 -10.81 4.35 -2.72
CA GLU A 46 -10.46 4.81 -4.07
C GLU A 46 -10.56 3.68 -5.10
N CYS A 47 -10.19 2.45 -4.72
CA CYS A 47 -10.38 1.28 -5.57
C CYS A 47 -11.87 1.00 -5.87
N ALA A 48 -12.78 1.34 -4.95
CA ALA A 48 -14.22 1.16 -5.16
C ALA A 48 -14.83 2.16 -6.17
N ILE A 49 -14.18 3.31 -6.42
CA ILE A 49 -14.62 4.33 -7.40
C ILE A 49 -13.82 4.28 -8.71
N GLY A 50 -12.81 3.41 -8.78
CA GLY A 50 -11.85 3.33 -9.88
C GLY A 50 -11.69 1.92 -10.45
N ALA A 51 -12.78 1.19 -10.66
CA ALA A 51 -12.79 0.01 -11.52
C ALA A 51 -12.57 0.41 -13.00
N HIS A 52 -11.43 1.05 -13.29
CA HIS A 52 -10.88 1.12 -14.63
C HIS A 52 -10.30 -0.26 -14.93
N GLU A 53 -11.17 -1.10 -15.48
CA GLU A 53 -10.91 -1.95 -16.64
C GLU A 53 -9.46 -1.89 -17.16
N TYR A 54 -8.55 -2.56 -16.47
CA TYR A 54 -7.31 -3.09 -17.06
C TYR A 54 -7.52 -4.58 -17.34
N ASP A 55 -8.65 -4.90 -17.98
CA ASP A 55 -8.90 -6.19 -18.61
C ASP A 55 -9.64 -5.96 -19.94
N SER A 56 -8.98 -5.29 -20.87
CA SER A 56 -9.30 -5.52 -22.28
C SER A 56 -8.00 -5.62 -23.05
N GLY A 57 -7.58 -6.87 -23.21
CA GLY A 57 -6.50 -7.28 -24.09
C GLY A 57 -6.80 -6.95 -25.54
N ILE A 58 -6.60 -5.69 -25.94
CA ILE A 58 -6.44 -5.35 -27.34
C ILE A 58 -5.03 -5.83 -27.74
N ARG A 59 -4.97 -7.06 -28.26
CA ARG A 59 -3.84 -7.55 -29.05
C ARG A 59 -3.54 -6.51 -30.12
N TYR A 60 -2.42 -5.81 -29.99
CA TYR A 60 -1.77 -5.18 -31.13
C TYR A 60 -1.28 -6.29 -32.07
N ARG A 61 -2.04 -6.57 -33.14
CA ARG A 61 -1.49 -7.21 -34.34
C ARG A 61 -0.97 -6.06 -35.21
N PRO A 62 0.34 -5.94 -35.46
CA PRO A 62 0.79 -5.15 -36.59
C PRO A 62 0.38 -5.91 -37.84
N ASP A 63 -0.62 -5.43 -38.58
CA ASP A 63 -0.80 -5.87 -39.95
C ASP A 63 0.39 -5.34 -40.76
N GLY A 64 1.20 -6.27 -41.24
CA GLY A 64 2.08 -6.00 -42.36
C GLY A 64 1.22 -5.88 -43.60
N SER A 65 0.94 -4.65 -44.03
CA SER A 65 0.34 -4.37 -45.32
C SER A 65 1.41 -3.83 -46.26
N ALA A 66 1.83 -4.70 -47.17
CA ALA A 66 2.63 -4.37 -48.34
C ALA A 66 1.84 -3.47 -49.29
N GLY A 67 2.53 -2.52 -49.91
CA GLY A 67 2.03 -1.65 -50.99
C GLY A 67 3.19 -0.93 -51.64
#